data_AF-N2AVG7-F1
#
_entry.id   AF-N2AVG7-F1
#
_cell.length_a   1.000
_cell.length_b   1.000
_cell.length_c   1.000
_cell.angle_alpha   90.00
_cell.angle_beta   90.00
_cell.angle_gamma   90.00
#
_symmetry.space_group_name_H-M   'P 1'
#
loop_
_entity.id
_entity.type
_entity.pdbx_description
1 polymer ?
#
loop_
_entity_poly.entity_id
_entity_poly.type
_entity_poly.pdbx_seq_one_letter_code
_entity_poly.pdbx_strand_id
1 'polypeptide(L)'
;MAKKSKRRKADFSVEEMAEKSGCKTKMTFMNRLKEVCEFYEIDINSFKMDGDTKGGESYFPAECGELLAILVKGYTCNPGMKKERVTHAVTISEIGEYYESIMEDIEKLPVELRELVYSLPSYFTTRRIQIWLDRLTPILTKFVYSYLAERGDDIGALLQRICVDADKASYDMFWNYSFIEKAKELNWQYEKEQYEEMLLFLLGNDYEKVHKLEESINHQNISIDYGIANLIKRLNKDTDRIKEKILDDQIGREESPIEYDMSRDDYYREIVSQYLNGGDLNMKMSTLEKYENGARGWKTIEERILSPEGYMPEGVHMTYEEELSYRKKSIEMLEKKLEEEKLSLKQFEEASDEFKRSRNEKNTVLTLEEINDGYIKKCNMVSKTQDKLAQKTNEFAGQVLWNFLNPNNK
;
A
#
# COMPACT_ATOMS: atom_id res chain seq x y z
N MET A 1 -36.10 -8.56 24.85
CA MET A 1 -36.21 -7.17 24.38
C MET A 1 -36.47 -7.18 22.88
N ALA A 2 -37.09 -6.13 22.31
CA ALA A 2 -37.31 -6.04 20.87
C ALA A 2 -35.97 -5.79 20.15
N LYS A 3 -35.72 -6.47 19.03
CA LYS A 3 -34.50 -6.27 18.24
C LYS A 3 -34.44 -4.83 17.76
N LYS A 4 -33.41 -4.08 18.15
CA LYS A 4 -33.21 -2.72 17.61
C LYS A 4 -32.58 -2.83 16.23
N SER A 5 -33.04 -2.01 15.28
CA SER A 5 -32.44 -1.93 13.95
C SER A 5 -31.07 -1.25 13.96
N LYS A 6 -30.82 -0.37 14.94
CA LYS A 6 -29.56 0.34 15.19
C LYS A 6 -29.34 0.53 16.69
N ARG A 7 -28.07 0.70 17.10
CA ARG A 7 -27.73 1.01 18.51
C ARG A 7 -27.56 2.50 18.72
N ARG A 8 -26.74 3.15 17.89
CA ARG A 8 -26.62 4.61 17.78
C ARG A 8 -27.35 5.08 16.52
N LYS A 9 -27.82 6.32 16.51
CA LYS A 9 -28.46 6.92 15.32
C LYS A 9 -27.50 6.98 14.13
N ALA A 10 -26.20 7.18 14.40
CA ALA A 10 -25.13 7.18 13.40
C ALA A 10 -24.85 5.78 12.78
N ASP A 11 -25.18 4.70 13.49
CA ASP A 11 -24.89 3.34 13.03
C ASP A 11 -25.68 2.95 11.76
N PHE A 12 -25.30 1.81 11.19
CA PHE A 12 -25.97 1.22 10.05
C PHE A 12 -26.86 0.06 10.46
N SER A 13 -28.05 0.03 9.85
CA SER A 13 -28.91 -1.14 9.83
C SER A 13 -28.41 -2.15 8.78
N VAL A 14 -28.87 -3.40 8.88
CA VAL A 14 -28.57 -4.44 7.87
C VAL A 14 -29.08 -4.01 6.49
N GLU A 15 -30.21 -3.32 6.44
CA GLU A 15 -30.82 -2.71 5.26
C GLU A 15 -29.87 -1.72 4.58
N GLU A 16 -29.40 -0.70 5.31
CA GLU A 16 -28.50 0.31 4.77
C GLU A 16 -27.18 -0.32 4.31
N MET A 17 -26.66 -1.28 5.07
CA MET A 17 -25.45 -2.01 4.68
C MET A 17 -25.63 -2.80 3.38
N ALA A 18 -26.77 -3.49 3.24
CA ALA A 18 -27.06 -4.22 2.01
C ALA A 18 -27.15 -3.28 0.80
N GLU A 19 -27.83 -2.13 0.94
CA GLU A 19 -27.93 -1.11 -0.10
C GLU A 19 -26.55 -0.55 -0.48
N LYS A 20 -25.76 -0.12 0.52
CA LYS A 20 -24.42 0.45 0.32
C LYS A 20 -23.43 -0.52 -0.32
N SER A 21 -23.51 -1.79 0.01
CA SER A 21 -22.71 -2.85 -0.60
C SER A 21 -23.21 -3.30 -1.99
N GLY A 22 -24.26 -2.68 -2.54
CA GLY A 22 -24.85 -3.06 -3.82
C GLY A 22 -25.52 -4.45 -3.81
N CYS A 23 -25.93 -4.92 -2.62
CA CYS A 23 -26.61 -6.20 -2.45
C CYS A 23 -28.13 -6.04 -2.56
N LYS A 24 -28.77 -6.87 -3.40
CA LYS A 24 -30.22 -6.83 -3.62
C LYS A 24 -31.05 -7.20 -2.38
N THR A 25 -30.48 -7.98 -1.46
CA THR A 25 -31.17 -8.44 -0.25
C THR A 25 -30.23 -8.47 0.96
N LYS A 26 -30.81 -8.34 2.15
CA LYS A 26 -30.10 -8.53 3.43
C LYS A 26 -29.39 -9.88 3.52
N MET A 27 -30.04 -10.94 3.03
CA MET A 27 -29.48 -12.29 3.06
C MET A 27 -28.22 -12.39 2.18
N THR A 28 -28.28 -11.79 0.98
CA THR A 28 -27.12 -11.70 0.09
C THR A 28 -25.97 -10.95 0.76
N PHE A 29 -26.26 -9.82 1.40
CA PHE A 29 -25.27 -9.06 2.16
C PHE A 29 -24.65 -9.90 3.29
N MET A 30 -25.46 -10.52 4.15
CA MET A 30 -24.95 -11.30 5.29
C MET A 30 -24.14 -12.53 4.86
N ASN A 31 -24.48 -13.16 3.74
CA ASN A 31 -23.69 -14.26 3.20
C ASN A 31 -22.35 -13.78 2.67
N ARG A 32 -22.34 -12.68 1.89
CA ARG A 32 -21.10 -12.11 1.37
C ARG A 32 -20.22 -11.53 2.47
N LEU A 33 -20.80 -10.94 3.50
CA LEU A 33 -20.10 -10.47 4.68
C LEU A 33 -19.30 -11.60 5.35
N LYS A 34 -19.88 -12.80 5.48
CA LYS A 34 -19.15 -13.96 6.02
C LYS A 34 -17.93 -14.31 5.17
N GLU A 35 -18.11 -14.35 3.85
CA GLU A 35 -17.04 -14.67 2.90
C GLU A 35 -15.91 -13.62 2.93
N VAL A 36 -16.27 -12.33 3.05
CA VAL A 36 -15.33 -11.21 3.19
C VAL A 36 -14.58 -11.27 4.52
N CYS A 37 -15.30 -11.49 5.63
CA CYS A 37 -14.71 -11.67 6.95
C CYS A 37 -13.72 -12.83 6.98
N GLU A 38 -14.07 -13.96 6.36
CA GLU A 38 -13.17 -15.11 6.22
C GLU A 38 -11.94 -14.77 5.37
N PHE A 39 -12.14 -14.14 4.20
CA PHE A 39 -11.05 -13.84 3.26
C PHE A 39 -10.03 -12.82 3.80
N TYR A 40 -10.51 -11.78 4.48
CA TYR A 40 -9.66 -10.74 5.05
C TYR A 40 -9.34 -10.95 6.54
N GLU A 41 -9.72 -12.10 7.11
CA GLU A 41 -9.50 -12.46 8.52
C GLU A 41 -10.06 -11.41 9.51
N ILE A 42 -11.25 -10.89 9.24
CA ILE A 42 -11.99 -9.99 10.14
C ILE A 42 -12.92 -10.85 10.99
N ASP A 43 -12.89 -10.69 12.32
CA ASP A 43 -13.83 -11.42 13.19
C ASP A 43 -15.27 -10.95 12.94
N ILE A 44 -16.09 -11.85 12.42
CA ILE A 44 -17.51 -11.58 12.16
C ILE A 44 -18.30 -11.29 13.44
N ASN A 45 -17.84 -11.77 14.60
CA ASN A 45 -18.52 -11.55 15.87
C ASN A 45 -18.35 -10.12 16.39
N SER A 46 -17.35 -9.37 15.90
CA SER A 46 -17.24 -7.92 16.14
C SER A 46 -18.46 -7.16 15.57
N PHE A 47 -19.15 -7.72 14.58
CA PHE A 47 -20.37 -7.13 13.99
C PHE A 47 -21.67 -7.72 14.55
N LYS A 48 -21.61 -8.32 15.74
CA LYS A 48 -22.77 -8.78 16.50
C LYS A 48 -22.76 -8.14 17.88
N MET A 49 -23.93 -7.86 18.45
CA MET A 49 -24.05 -7.35 19.81
C MET A 49 -23.72 -8.40 20.87
N ASP A 50 -24.11 -9.64 20.64
CA ASP A 50 -23.85 -10.75 21.55
C ASP A 50 -22.82 -11.67 20.89
N GLY A 51 -21.57 -11.60 21.33
CA GLY A 51 -20.41 -12.20 20.66
C GLY A 51 -20.52 -13.72 20.42
N ASP A 52 -21.31 -14.43 21.23
CA ASP A 52 -21.34 -15.90 21.26
C ASP A 52 -22.71 -16.54 20.96
N THR A 53 -23.76 -15.77 20.66
CA THR A 53 -25.11 -16.33 20.47
C THR A 53 -25.47 -16.53 19.00
N LYS A 54 -25.87 -17.76 18.63
CA LYS A 54 -26.52 -18.03 17.35
C LYS A 54 -27.79 -17.19 17.22
N GLY A 55 -27.78 -16.21 16.31
CA GLY A 55 -28.92 -15.30 16.08
C GLY A 55 -28.84 -13.96 16.82
N GLY A 56 -27.68 -13.63 17.41
CA GLY A 56 -27.41 -12.32 18.02
C GLY A 56 -27.69 -11.15 17.07
N GLU A 57 -28.06 -10.00 17.64
CA GLU A 57 -28.40 -8.80 16.87
C GLU A 57 -27.18 -8.25 16.13
N SER A 58 -27.34 -7.92 14.85
CA SER A 58 -26.28 -7.32 14.05
C SER A 58 -25.92 -5.93 14.57
N TYR A 59 -24.64 -5.59 14.49
CA TYR A 59 -24.08 -4.30 14.89
C TYR A 59 -23.11 -3.82 13.81
N PHE A 60 -23.42 -2.70 13.17
CA PHE A 60 -22.57 -2.10 12.14
C PHE A 60 -22.22 -0.66 12.56
N PRO A 61 -21.09 -0.48 13.27
CA PRO A 61 -20.70 0.82 13.79
C PRO A 61 -20.43 1.83 12.68
N ALA A 62 -20.72 3.11 12.93
CA ALA A 62 -20.49 4.19 11.99
C ALA A 62 -19.03 4.27 11.50
N GLU A 63 -18.08 3.96 12.40
CA GLU A 63 -16.63 3.93 12.20
C GLU A 63 -16.21 2.95 11.09
N CYS A 64 -16.90 1.81 10.97
CA CYS A 64 -16.50 0.72 10.09
C CYS A 64 -17.47 0.47 8.93
N GLY A 65 -18.73 0.92 9.04
CA GLY A 65 -19.81 0.52 8.13
C GLY A 65 -19.50 0.81 6.66
N GLU A 66 -19.13 2.04 6.31
CA GLU A 66 -18.83 2.39 4.91
C GLU A 66 -17.60 1.66 4.37
N LEU A 67 -16.54 1.53 5.20
CA LEU A 67 -15.32 0.80 4.85
C LEU A 67 -15.62 -0.68 4.57
N LEU A 68 -16.46 -1.30 5.42
CA LEU A 68 -16.91 -2.68 5.24
C LEU A 68 -17.77 -2.82 3.99
N ALA A 69 -18.61 -1.81 3.68
CA ALA A 69 -19.42 -1.83 2.48
C ALA A 69 -18.58 -1.82 1.19
N ILE A 70 -17.47 -1.08 1.17
CA ILE A 70 -16.49 -1.11 0.06
C ILE A 70 -15.93 -2.52 -0.13
N LEU A 71 -15.46 -3.17 0.94
CA LEU A 71 -14.92 -4.53 0.86
C LEU A 71 -15.97 -5.53 0.35
N VAL A 72 -17.20 -5.45 0.86
CA VAL A 72 -18.30 -6.35 0.45
C VAL A 72 -18.70 -6.12 -1.00
N LYS A 73 -18.69 -4.88 -1.48
CA LYS A 73 -18.97 -4.56 -2.88
C LYS A 73 -17.84 -5.08 -3.79
N GLY A 74 -16.60 -4.76 -3.45
CA GLY A 74 -15.40 -5.11 -4.22
C GLY A 74 -15.09 -6.61 -4.25
N TYR A 75 -15.49 -7.37 -3.23
CA TYR A 75 -15.23 -8.80 -3.14
C TYR A 75 -15.58 -9.60 -4.40
N THR A 76 -16.69 -9.26 -5.06
CA THR A 76 -17.15 -10.00 -6.25
C THR A 76 -16.33 -9.78 -7.51
N CYS A 77 -15.66 -8.63 -7.61
CA CYS A 77 -14.78 -8.30 -8.72
C CYS A 77 -13.29 -8.47 -8.37
N ASN A 78 -12.96 -8.86 -7.13
CA ASN A 78 -11.59 -9.12 -6.72
C ASN A 78 -10.96 -10.25 -7.58
N PRO A 79 -9.88 -9.96 -8.34
CA PRO A 79 -9.27 -10.96 -9.21
C PRO A 79 -8.74 -12.20 -8.48
N GLY A 80 -8.39 -12.06 -7.19
CA GLY A 80 -7.89 -13.15 -6.35
C GLY A 80 -8.97 -14.12 -5.85
N MET A 81 -10.27 -13.79 -6.01
CA MET A 81 -11.36 -14.55 -5.40
C MET A 81 -11.92 -15.70 -6.25
N LYS A 82 -11.60 -15.77 -7.55
CA LYS A 82 -12.16 -16.81 -8.44
C LYS A 82 -11.48 -18.17 -8.16
N LYS A 83 -11.98 -18.89 -7.16
CA LYS A 83 -11.49 -20.19 -6.64
C LYS A 83 -11.26 -21.29 -7.70
N GLU A 84 -11.79 -21.13 -8.91
CA GLU A 84 -11.66 -22.10 -10.02
C GLU A 84 -10.75 -21.63 -11.16
N ARG A 85 -10.25 -20.39 -11.14
CA ARG A 85 -9.23 -20.00 -12.12
C ARG A 85 -7.92 -20.65 -11.70
N VAL A 86 -7.44 -21.57 -12.54
CA VAL A 86 -6.02 -21.92 -12.56
C VAL A 86 -5.26 -20.60 -12.46
N THR A 87 -4.32 -20.49 -11.52
CA THR A 87 -3.60 -19.26 -11.13
C THR A 87 -2.85 -18.52 -12.27
N HIS A 88 -3.08 -18.90 -13.53
CA HIS A 88 -2.54 -18.34 -14.76
C HIS A 88 -3.49 -17.35 -15.47
N ALA A 89 -4.63 -16.96 -14.88
CA ALA A 89 -5.69 -16.22 -15.58
C ALA A 89 -6.09 -14.87 -14.95
N VAL A 90 -5.27 -14.27 -14.09
CA VAL A 90 -5.46 -12.87 -13.65
C VAL A 90 -4.63 -11.97 -14.55
N THR A 91 -5.26 -10.99 -15.19
CA THR A 91 -4.57 -10.03 -16.07
C THR A 91 -4.25 -8.72 -15.36
N ILE A 92 -3.27 -7.98 -15.88
CA ILE A 92 -2.97 -6.61 -15.43
C ILE A 92 -4.21 -5.70 -15.52
N SER A 93 -5.01 -5.86 -16.58
CA SER A 93 -6.25 -5.10 -16.78
C SER A 93 -7.28 -5.40 -15.68
N GLU A 94 -7.49 -6.67 -15.33
CA GLU A 94 -8.40 -7.04 -14.23
C GLU A 94 -7.95 -6.46 -12.87
N ILE A 95 -6.64 -6.37 -12.62
CA ILE A 95 -6.09 -5.70 -11.42
C ILE A 95 -6.35 -4.20 -11.49
N GLY A 96 -6.11 -3.57 -12.64
CA GLY A 96 -6.35 -2.15 -12.87
C GLY A 96 -7.81 -1.76 -12.64
N GLU A 97 -8.74 -2.48 -13.29
CA GLU A 97 -10.19 -2.30 -13.14
C GLU A 97 -10.66 -2.48 -11.69
N TYR A 98 -10.12 -3.49 -10.99
CA TYR A 98 -10.45 -3.72 -9.59
C TYR A 98 -10.01 -2.55 -8.71
N TYR A 99 -8.76 -2.09 -8.83
CA TYR A 99 -8.28 -0.96 -8.06
C TYR A 99 -8.98 0.34 -8.44
N GLU A 100 -9.28 0.58 -9.72
CA GLU A 100 -10.07 1.74 -10.12
C GLU A 100 -11.43 1.74 -9.42
N SER A 101 -12.15 0.61 -9.44
CA SER A 101 -13.45 0.48 -8.76
C SER A 101 -13.37 0.72 -7.25
N ILE A 102 -12.37 0.16 -6.55
CA ILE A 102 -12.21 0.37 -5.11
C ILE A 102 -11.89 1.83 -4.82
N MET A 103 -11.02 2.46 -5.60
CA MET A 103 -10.58 3.83 -5.40
C MET A 103 -11.71 4.82 -5.67
N GLU A 104 -12.54 4.60 -6.70
CA GLU A 104 -13.76 5.39 -6.92
C GLU A 104 -14.74 5.33 -5.74
N ASP A 105 -14.85 4.17 -5.09
CA ASP A 105 -15.71 4.02 -3.92
C ASP A 105 -15.11 4.68 -2.67
N ILE A 106 -13.78 4.68 -2.53
CA ILE A 106 -13.07 5.46 -1.50
C ILE A 106 -13.34 6.96 -1.69
N GLU A 107 -13.33 7.47 -2.93
CA GLU A 107 -13.61 8.89 -3.21
C GLU A 107 -15.01 9.33 -2.77
N LYS A 108 -15.97 8.40 -2.70
CA LYS A 108 -17.36 8.64 -2.28
C LYS A 108 -17.56 8.58 -0.77
N LEU A 109 -16.53 8.21 0.00
CA LEU A 109 -16.61 8.17 1.46
C LEU A 109 -16.81 9.58 2.05
N PRO A 110 -17.42 9.68 3.24
CA PRO A 110 -17.33 10.88 4.08
C PRO A 110 -15.86 11.30 4.25
N VAL A 111 -15.62 12.61 4.32
CA VAL A 111 -14.25 13.17 4.30
C VAL A 111 -13.36 12.54 5.37
N GLU A 112 -13.89 12.38 6.58
CA GLU A 112 -13.17 11.86 7.74
C GLU A 112 -12.75 10.39 7.53
N LEU A 113 -13.63 9.56 6.95
CA LEU A 113 -13.30 8.17 6.62
C LEU A 113 -12.35 8.07 5.43
N ARG A 114 -12.52 8.94 4.42
CA ARG A 114 -11.65 8.99 3.25
C ARG A 114 -10.22 9.35 3.63
N GLU A 115 -10.07 10.33 4.53
CA GLU A 115 -8.78 10.77 5.04
C GLU A 115 -8.07 9.68 5.88
N LEU A 116 -8.82 8.87 6.63
CA LEU A 116 -8.26 7.68 7.28
C LEU A 116 -7.75 6.65 6.27
N VAL A 117 -8.43 6.49 5.12
CA VAL A 117 -7.94 5.59 4.06
C VAL A 117 -6.72 6.18 3.36
N TYR A 118 -6.68 7.49 3.12
CA TYR A 118 -5.53 8.17 2.51
C TYR A 118 -4.26 8.11 3.36
N SER A 119 -4.41 8.01 4.69
CA SER A 119 -3.27 7.84 5.59
C SER A 119 -2.71 6.40 5.56
N LEU A 120 -3.36 5.44 4.90
CA LEU A 120 -2.83 4.08 4.77
C LEU A 120 -1.66 4.02 3.77
N PRO A 121 -0.50 3.41 4.12
CA PRO A 121 0.58 3.19 3.16
C PRO A 121 0.16 2.38 1.92
N SER A 122 -0.82 1.48 2.07
CA SER A 122 -1.39 0.70 0.97
C SER A 122 -2.17 1.55 -0.04
N TYR A 123 -2.74 2.69 0.37
CA TYR A 123 -3.39 3.64 -0.55
C TYR A 123 -2.34 4.24 -1.50
N PHE A 124 -1.24 4.74 -0.94
CA PHE A 124 -0.10 5.23 -1.72
C PHE A 124 0.44 4.15 -2.66
N THR A 125 0.70 2.94 -2.18
CA THR A 125 1.16 1.81 -3.02
C THR A 125 0.19 1.51 -4.16
N THR A 126 -1.12 1.49 -3.88
CA THR A 126 -2.15 1.22 -4.90
C THR A 126 -2.19 2.31 -5.98
N ARG A 127 -2.09 3.59 -5.60
CA ARG A 127 -1.97 4.71 -6.56
C ARG A 127 -0.73 4.57 -7.44
N ARG A 128 0.41 4.19 -6.86
CA ARG A 128 1.64 3.95 -7.61
C ARG A 128 1.45 2.84 -8.64
N ILE A 129 0.83 1.73 -8.22
CA ILE A 129 0.54 0.61 -9.11
C ILE A 129 -0.35 1.09 -10.26
N GLN A 130 -1.46 1.78 -9.99
CA GLN A 130 -2.37 2.28 -11.04
C GLN A 130 -1.65 3.14 -12.09
N ILE A 131 -0.81 4.10 -11.66
CA ILE A 131 -0.05 4.95 -12.59
C ILE A 131 0.85 4.14 -13.52
N TRP A 132 1.44 3.05 -13.02
CA TRP A 132 2.38 2.24 -13.79
C TRP A 132 1.75 1.08 -14.55
N LEU A 133 0.60 0.54 -14.12
CA LEU A 133 -0.07 -0.58 -14.81
C LEU A 133 -0.39 -0.23 -16.27
N ASP A 134 -0.90 0.98 -16.52
CA ASP A 134 -1.23 1.46 -17.87
C ASP A 134 0.00 1.52 -18.79
N ARG A 135 1.18 1.71 -18.21
CA ARG A 135 2.45 1.85 -18.94
C ARG A 135 3.19 0.53 -19.07
N LEU A 136 3.04 -0.36 -18.11
CA LEU A 136 3.77 -1.62 -18.03
C LEU A 136 3.52 -2.49 -19.25
N THR A 137 2.25 -2.70 -19.61
CA THR A 137 1.88 -3.59 -20.72
C THR A 137 2.41 -3.08 -22.08
N PRO A 138 2.21 -1.81 -22.48
CA PRO A 138 2.77 -1.28 -23.72
C PRO A 138 4.30 -1.34 -23.76
N ILE A 139 4.99 -0.99 -22.66
CA ILE A 139 6.46 -1.00 -22.59
C ILE A 139 6.98 -2.44 -22.74
N LEU A 140 6.45 -3.39 -21.97
CA LEU A 140 6.87 -4.78 -22.06
C LEU A 140 6.53 -5.40 -23.41
N THR A 141 5.39 -5.03 -24.01
CA THR A 141 5.02 -5.53 -25.34
C THR A 141 5.96 -5.03 -26.41
N LYS A 142 6.26 -3.71 -26.44
CA LYS A 142 7.25 -3.13 -27.36
C LYS A 142 8.61 -3.77 -27.15
N PHE A 143 9.05 -3.88 -25.89
CA PHE A 143 10.28 -4.56 -25.51
C PHE A 143 10.34 -5.97 -26.09
N VAL A 144 9.35 -6.83 -25.81
CA VAL A 144 9.31 -8.20 -26.34
C VAL A 144 9.25 -8.25 -27.87
N TYR A 145 8.43 -7.40 -28.50
CA TYR A 145 8.24 -7.41 -29.96
C TYR A 145 9.48 -6.97 -30.73
N SER A 146 10.22 -5.97 -30.23
CA SER A 146 11.44 -5.47 -30.89
C SER A 146 12.51 -6.56 -31.03
N TYR A 147 12.62 -7.48 -30.07
CA TYR A 147 13.53 -8.63 -30.15
C TYR A 147 12.96 -9.82 -30.94
N LEU A 148 11.63 -9.90 -31.14
CA LEU A 148 10.97 -10.96 -31.91
C LEU A 148 10.95 -10.70 -33.43
N ALA A 149 10.70 -9.46 -33.83
CA ALA A 149 10.24 -9.16 -35.19
C ALA A 149 11.24 -8.37 -36.05
N GLU A 150 12.10 -7.54 -35.46
CA GLU A 150 12.74 -6.47 -36.24
C GLU A 150 14.22 -6.68 -36.58
N ARG A 151 15.05 -7.31 -35.73
CA ARG A 151 16.52 -7.18 -35.89
C ARG A 151 17.41 -8.40 -35.66
N GLY A 152 16.88 -9.52 -35.15
CA GLY A 152 17.73 -10.69 -34.84
C GLY A 152 18.77 -10.40 -33.75
N ASP A 153 18.42 -9.52 -32.81
CA ASP A 153 19.27 -9.15 -31.68
C ASP A 153 19.59 -10.36 -30.78
N ASP A 154 20.74 -10.31 -30.10
CA ASP A 154 21.20 -11.37 -29.20
C ASP A 154 20.28 -11.50 -27.96
N ILE A 155 19.36 -12.46 -28.00
CA ILE A 155 18.47 -12.81 -26.89
C ILE A 155 19.27 -13.17 -25.63
N GLY A 156 20.46 -13.76 -25.77
CA GLY A 156 21.36 -14.04 -24.65
C GLY A 156 21.81 -12.76 -23.95
N ALA A 157 22.20 -11.74 -24.70
CA ALA A 157 22.56 -10.42 -24.16
C ALA A 157 21.37 -9.72 -23.48
N LEU A 158 20.16 -9.86 -24.04
CA LEU A 158 18.93 -9.37 -23.42
C LEU A 158 18.69 -10.04 -22.07
N LEU A 159 18.78 -11.37 -22.00
CA LEU A 159 18.59 -12.13 -20.76
C LEU A 159 19.63 -11.74 -19.72
N GLN A 160 20.90 -11.60 -20.13
CA GLN A 160 21.94 -11.10 -19.24
C GLN A 160 21.56 -9.74 -18.65
N ARG A 161 21.08 -8.81 -19.49
CA ARG A 161 20.69 -7.47 -19.03
C ARG A 161 19.53 -7.51 -18.05
N ILE A 162 18.48 -8.28 -18.34
CA ILE A 162 17.33 -8.45 -17.45
C ILE A 162 17.78 -9.00 -16.10
N CYS A 163 18.62 -10.05 -16.08
CA CYS A 163 19.12 -10.64 -14.85
C CYS A 163 19.92 -9.65 -14.00
N VAL A 164 20.85 -8.91 -14.61
CA VAL A 164 21.68 -7.93 -13.90
C VAL A 164 20.85 -6.78 -13.36
N ASP A 165 19.98 -6.19 -14.18
CA ASP A 165 19.18 -5.05 -13.76
C ASP A 165 18.12 -5.44 -12.71
N ALA A 166 17.54 -6.65 -12.79
CA ALA A 166 16.59 -7.15 -11.80
C ALA A 166 17.24 -7.46 -10.45
N ASP A 167 18.45 -8.04 -10.43
CA ASP A 167 19.20 -8.28 -9.21
C ASP A 167 19.59 -6.96 -8.53
N LYS A 168 20.12 -6.00 -9.32
CA LYS A 168 20.42 -4.66 -8.83
C LYS A 168 19.19 -3.96 -8.25
N ALA A 169 18.07 -3.99 -8.97
CA ALA A 169 16.82 -3.40 -8.48
C ALA A 169 16.35 -4.05 -7.17
N SER A 170 16.56 -5.37 -7.01
CA SER A 170 16.22 -6.10 -5.78
C SER A 170 17.03 -5.62 -4.58
N TYR A 171 18.33 -5.36 -4.78
CA TYR A 171 19.19 -4.76 -3.76
C TYR A 171 18.79 -3.31 -3.46
N ASP A 172 18.61 -2.46 -4.47
CA ASP A 172 18.24 -1.05 -4.30
C ASP A 172 16.88 -0.89 -3.56
N MET A 173 15.92 -1.79 -3.82
CA MET A 173 14.66 -1.82 -3.06
C MET A 173 14.88 -2.25 -1.60
N PHE A 174 15.73 -3.24 -1.35
CA PHE A 174 16.06 -3.66 0.02
C PHE A 174 16.77 -2.55 0.78
N TRP A 175 17.75 -1.91 0.16
CA TRP A 175 18.48 -0.77 0.69
C TRP A 175 17.54 0.30 1.22
N ASN A 176 16.62 0.78 0.38
CA ASN A 176 15.64 1.79 0.76
C ASN A 176 14.73 1.32 1.90
N TYR A 177 14.28 0.06 1.85
CA TYR A 177 13.44 -0.53 2.90
C TYR A 177 14.17 -0.61 4.25
N SER A 178 15.46 -0.91 4.27
CA SER A 178 16.23 -1.01 5.52
C SER A 178 16.20 0.30 6.32
N PHE A 179 16.32 1.46 5.66
CA PHE A 179 16.23 2.75 6.34
C PHE A 179 14.83 3.03 6.90
N ILE A 180 13.79 2.67 6.15
CA ILE A 180 12.40 2.82 6.61
C ILE A 180 12.15 1.95 7.85
N GLU A 181 12.57 0.69 7.82
CA GLU A 181 12.40 -0.21 8.96
C GLU A 181 13.21 0.25 10.17
N LYS A 182 14.43 0.74 9.98
CA LYS A 182 15.22 1.28 11.09
C LYS A 182 14.54 2.50 11.71
N ALA A 183 13.99 3.39 10.90
CA ALA A 183 13.24 4.55 11.39
C ALA A 183 11.99 4.11 12.19
N LYS A 184 11.25 3.10 11.71
CA LYS A 184 10.11 2.54 12.45
C LYS A 184 10.54 1.92 13.78
N GLU A 185 11.61 1.13 13.78
CA GLU A 185 12.15 0.50 14.99
C GLU A 185 12.53 1.57 16.03
N LEU A 186 13.19 2.65 15.60
CA LEU A 186 13.59 3.73 16.48
C LEU A 186 12.41 4.53 17.02
N ASN A 187 11.42 4.84 16.19
CA ASN A 187 10.19 5.49 16.63
C ASN A 187 9.47 4.62 17.66
N TRP A 188 9.38 3.32 17.40
CA TRP A 188 8.77 2.37 18.33
C TRP A 188 9.52 2.28 19.66
N GLN A 189 10.85 2.19 19.64
CA GLN A 189 11.67 2.17 20.85
C GLN A 189 11.47 3.44 21.68
N TYR A 190 11.46 4.59 21.03
CA TYR A 190 11.20 5.87 21.69
C TYR A 190 9.80 5.92 22.32
N GLU A 191 8.76 5.55 21.56
CA GLU A 191 7.38 5.51 22.08
C GLU A 191 7.24 4.57 23.27
N LYS A 192 7.86 3.39 23.18
CA LYS A 192 7.88 2.42 24.27
C LYS A 192 8.58 3.00 25.50
N GLU A 193 9.80 3.52 25.36
CA GLU A 193 10.54 4.08 26.50
C GLU A 193 9.82 5.26 27.18
N GLN A 194 9.12 6.10 26.41
CA GLN A 194 8.42 7.27 26.94
C GLN A 194 7.03 6.95 27.50
N TYR A 195 6.32 5.98 26.92
CA TYR A 195 4.90 5.79 27.16
C TYR A 195 4.49 4.36 27.54
N GLU A 196 5.42 3.40 27.71
CA GLU A 196 5.09 2.00 28.01
C GLU A 196 4.19 1.85 29.24
N GLU A 197 4.45 2.57 30.34
CA GLU A 197 3.57 2.51 31.52
C GLU A 197 2.15 3.03 31.22
N MET A 198 2.03 4.12 30.45
CA MET A 198 0.75 4.67 30.04
C MET A 198 0.01 3.75 29.08
N LEU A 199 0.73 3.17 28.11
CA LEU A 199 0.18 2.25 27.11
C LEU A 199 -0.26 0.93 27.76
N LEU A 200 0.53 0.38 28.70
CA LEU A 200 0.14 -0.78 29.52
C LEU A 200 -1.07 -0.45 30.40
N PHE A 201 -1.14 0.75 30.96
CA PHE A 201 -2.32 1.18 31.74
C PHE A 201 -3.59 1.28 30.87
N LEU A 202 -3.50 1.86 29.66
CA LEU A 202 -4.64 2.10 28.78
C LEU A 202 -5.09 0.88 27.96
N LEU A 203 -4.14 0.00 27.61
CA LEU A 203 -4.37 -1.14 26.71
C LEU A 203 -4.23 -2.49 27.40
N GLY A 204 -3.64 -2.55 28.60
CA GLY A 204 -3.50 -3.77 29.38
C GLY A 204 -2.90 -4.92 28.58
N ASN A 205 -3.53 -6.10 28.67
CA ASN A 205 -3.11 -7.31 27.96
C ASN A 205 -3.32 -7.27 26.44
N ASP A 206 -3.99 -6.24 25.90
CA ASP A 206 -4.21 -6.10 24.46
C ASP A 206 -3.13 -5.26 23.77
N TYR A 207 -2.18 -4.68 24.51
CA TYR A 207 -1.09 -3.87 23.98
C TYR A 207 -0.35 -4.53 22.80
N GLU A 208 0.09 -5.79 22.97
CA GLU A 208 0.83 -6.52 21.93
C GLU A 208 -0.04 -6.80 20.68
N LYS A 209 -1.35 -7.01 20.87
CA LYS A 209 -2.28 -7.23 19.75
C LYS A 209 -2.53 -5.93 18.97
N VAL A 210 -2.71 -4.82 19.69
CA VAL A 210 -2.86 -3.49 19.08
C VAL A 210 -1.61 -3.13 18.29
N HIS A 211 -0.43 -3.35 18.86
CA HIS A 211 0.82 -3.12 18.15
C HIS A 211 0.95 -3.94 16.87
N LYS A 212 0.67 -5.26 16.90
CA LYS A 212 0.69 -6.10 15.69
C LYS A 212 -0.30 -5.62 14.61
N LEU A 213 -1.45 -5.08 15.03
CA LEU A 213 -2.42 -4.47 14.12
C LEU A 213 -1.86 -3.17 13.51
N GLU A 214 -1.22 -2.31 14.31
CA GLU A 214 -0.56 -1.10 13.81
C GLU A 214 0.56 -1.43 12.81
N GLU A 215 1.36 -2.48 13.05
CA GLU A 215 2.34 -2.97 12.07
C GLU A 215 1.68 -3.42 10.76
N SER A 216 0.55 -4.13 10.88
CA SER A 216 -0.20 -4.64 9.72
C SER A 216 -0.87 -3.51 8.92
N ILE A 217 -1.35 -2.46 9.58
CA ILE A 217 -1.88 -1.23 8.94
C ILE A 217 -0.77 -0.48 8.21
N ASN A 218 0.40 -0.40 8.82
CA ASN A 218 1.55 0.31 8.27
C ASN A 218 2.38 -0.51 7.27
N HIS A 219 1.91 -1.70 6.89
CA HIS A 219 2.56 -2.51 5.88
C HIS A 219 2.35 -1.90 4.49
N GLN A 220 3.44 -1.65 3.76
CA GLN A 220 3.38 -0.91 2.50
C GLN A 220 2.98 -1.79 1.31
N ASN A 221 3.41 -3.06 1.30
CA ASN A 221 3.23 -3.98 0.16
C ASN A 221 2.00 -4.87 0.34
N ILE A 222 0.89 -4.28 0.76
CA ILE A 222 -0.44 -4.93 0.73
C ILE A 222 -1.35 -4.12 -0.19
N SER A 223 -2.33 -4.79 -0.78
CA SER A 223 -3.36 -4.12 -1.57
C SER A 223 -4.29 -3.30 -0.67
N ILE A 224 -4.88 -2.25 -1.23
CA ILE A 224 -5.71 -1.29 -0.47
C ILE A 224 -6.89 -1.95 0.26
N ASP A 225 -7.47 -3.01 -0.28
CA ASP A 225 -8.55 -3.77 0.35
C ASP A 225 -8.08 -4.48 1.64
N TYR A 226 -6.88 -5.07 1.66
CA TYR A 226 -6.26 -5.56 2.89
C TYR A 226 -5.92 -4.42 3.86
N GLY A 227 -5.49 -3.26 3.34
CA GLY A 227 -5.30 -2.06 4.15
C GLY A 227 -6.57 -1.60 4.85
N ILE A 228 -7.68 -1.50 4.10
CA ILE A 228 -9.00 -1.16 4.64
C ILE A 228 -9.47 -2.22 5.64
N ALA A 229 -9.23 -3.52 5.37
CA ALA A 229 -9.55 -4.58 6.31
C ALA A 229 -8.76 -4.44 7.63
N ASN A 230 -7.48 -4.12 7.57
CA ASN A 230 -6.66 -3.88 8.76
C ASN A 230 -7.13 -2.62 9.52
N LEU A 231 -7.51 -1.56 8.81
CA LEU A 231 -8.13 -0.38 9.42
C LEU A 231 -9.44 -0.73 10.13
N ILE A 232 -10.32 -1.53 9.51
CA ILE A 232 -11.56 -2.02 10.14
C ILE A 232 -11.24 -2.82 11.40
N LYS A 233 -10.25 -3.72 11.38
CA LYS A 233 -9.84 -4.50 12.58
C LYS A 233 -9.40 -3.58 13.71
N ARG A 234 -8.67 -2.50 13.40
CA ARG A 234 -8.19 -1.52 14.38
C ARG A 234 -9.32 -0.67 14.95
N LEU A 235 -10.21 -0.17 14.11
CA LEU A 235 -11.38 0.60 14.52
C LEU A 235 -12.34 -0.27 15.34
N ASN A 236 -12.50 -1.54 14.96
CA ASN A 236 -13.36 -2.49 15.68
C ASN A 236 -12.95 -2.64 17.14
N LYS A 237 -11.65 -2.54 17.48
CA LYS A 237 -11.19 -2.59 18.89
C LYS A 237 -11.77 -1.48 19.75
N ASP A 238 -11.89 -0.28 19.20
CA ASP A 238 -12.51 0.84 19.92
C ASP A 238 -14.04 0.69 19.92
N THR A 239 -14.63 0.15 18.85
CA THR A 239 -16.08 -0.13 18.82
C THR A 239 -16.50 -1.25 19.76
N ASP A 240 -15.63 -2.23 20.04
CA ASP A 240 -15.90 -3.31 21.00
C ASP A 240 -16.01 -2.73 22.42
N ARG A 241 -15.15 -1.76 22.79
CA ARG A 241 -15.26 -1.01 24.05
C ARG A 241 -16.55 -0.20 24.12
N ILE A 242 -16.96 0.43 23.02
CA ILE A 242 -18.25 1.15 22.95
C ILE A 242 -19.42 0.17 23.11
N LYS A 243 -19.34 -1.01 22.49
CA LYS A 243 -20.35 -2.06 22.57
C LYS A 243 -20.51 -2.59 24.01
N GLU A 244 -19.43 -2.77 24.75
CA GLU A 244 -19.47 -3.11 26.18
C GLU A 244 -20.20 -2.03 26.99
N LYS A 245 -19.88 -0.74 26.78
CA LYS A 245 -20.59 0.37 27.42
C LYS A 245 -22.08 0.41 27.07
N ILE A 246 -22.43 0.23 25.79
CA ILE A 246 -23.83 0.17 25.34
C ILE A 246 -24.61 -0.95 26.05
N LEU A 247 -23.96 -2.09 26.29
CA LEU A 247 -24.57 -3.22 26.99
C LEU A 247 -24.71 -2.94 28.50
N ASP A 248 -23.71 -2.33 29.13
CA ASP A 248 -23.75 -1.94 30.54
C ASP A 248 -24.79 -0.84 30.81
N ASP A 249 -24.91 0.16 29.94
CA ASP A 249 -25.86 1.27 30.08
C ASP A 249 -27.32 0.79 29.94
N GLN A 250 -27.56 -0.29 29.17
CA GLN A 250 -28.87 -0.94 29.09
C GLN A 250 -29.31 -1.63 30.40
N ILE A 251 -28.39 -1.81 31.37
CA ILE A 251 -28.65 -2.45 32.67
C ILE A 251 -29.02 -1.42 33.76
N GLY A 252 -29.05 -0.11 33.45
CA GLY A 252 -29.77 0.89 34.24
C GLY A 252 -28.91 1.99 34.88
N ARG A 253 -28.16 2.76 34.08
CA ARG A 253 -27.62 4.07 34.48
C ARG A 253 -28.17 5.21 33.62
N GLU A 254 -28.05 6.43 34.17
CA GLU A 254 -28.61 7.72 33.73
C GLU A 254 -28.35 8.08 32.25
N GLU A 255 -29.11 9.06 31.75
CA GLU A 255 -29.09 9.71 30.41
C GLU A 255 -28.16 9.10 29.36
N SER A 256 -28.77 8.58 28.28
CA SER A 256 -28.05 8.08 27.10
C SER A 256 -26.95 9.06 26.67
N PRO A 257 -25.70 8.60 26.45
CA PRO A 257 -24.62 9.45 25.95
C PRO A 257 -25.07 10.26 24.72
N ILE A 258 -24.72 11.54 24.66
CA ILE A 258 -25.10 12.47 23.57
C ILE A 258 -24.76 11.86 22.19
N GLU A 259 -23.62 11.16 22.12
CA GLU A 259 -23.12 10.43 20.96
C GLU A 259 -24.09 9.38 20.39
N TYR A 260 -25.05 8.86 21.16
CA TYR A 260 -26.00 7.86 20.68
C TYR A 260 -27.10 8.48 19.80
N ASP A 261 -27.41 9.76 20.01
CA ASP A 261 -28.45 10.48 19.27
C ASP A 261 -27.91 11.46 18.22
N MET A 262 -26.58 11.56 18.11
CA MET A 262 -25.90 12.35 17.09
C MET A 262 -26.29 11.92 15.68
N SER A 263 -26.41 12.89 14.77
CA SER A 263 -26.52 12.58 13.36
C SER A 263 -25.24 11.90 12.88
N ARG A 264 -25.31 11.11 11.80
CA ARG A 264 -24.12 10.43 11.27
C ARG A 264 -23.03 11.42 10.84
N ASP A 265 -23.42 12.56 10.26
CA ASP A 265 -22.47 13.58 9.81
C ASP A 265 -21.79 14.28 10.99
N ASP A 266 -22.53 14.58 12.07
CA ASP A 266 -21.94 15.12 13.30
C ASP A 266 -21.02 14.08 13.95
N TYR A 267 -21.44 12.82 13.98
CA TYR A 267 -20.64 11.73 14.53
C TYR A 267 -19.32 11.56 13.78
N TYR A 268 -19.33 11.68 12.45
CA TYR A 268 -18.10 11.66 11.67
C TYR A 268 -17.18 12.83 12.00
N ARG A 269 -17.71 14.06 12.00
CA ARG A 269 -16.93 15.26 12.30
C ARG A 269 -16.35 15.29 13.70
N GLU A 270 -17.09 14.84 14.70
CA GLU A 270 -16.70 15.01 16.10
C GLU A 270 -15.99 13.78 16.68
N ILE A 271 -16.35 12.57 16.24
CA ILE A 271 -15.82 11.32 16.80
C ILE A 271 -14.86 10.63 15.85
N VAL A 272 -15.25 10.40 14.59
CA VAL A 272 -14.38 9.67 13.64
C VAL A 272 -13.15 10.48 13.25
N SER A 273 -13.24 11.81 13.19
CA SER A 273 -12.09 12.68 12.93
C SER A 273 -10.97 12.54 13.97
N GLN A 274 -11.27 12.08 15.20
CA GLN A 274 -10.28 11.91 16.27
C GLN A 274 -9.30 10.76 15.99
N TYR A 275 -9.66 9.81 15.13
CA TYR A 275 -8.77 8.72 14.73
C TYR A 275 -7.67 9.19 13.76
N LEU A 276 -7.81 10.39 13.19
CA LEU A 276 -6.92 10.90 12.17
C LEU A 276 -5.80 11.76 12.78
N ASN A 277 -4.55 11.41 12.50
CA ASN A 277 -3.43 12.31 12.71
C ASN A 277 -3.27 13.22 11.49
N GLY A 278 -3.73 14.47 11.60
CA GLY A 278 -3.67 15.44 10.51
C GLY A 278 -2.25 15.74 10.02
N GLY A 279 -1.23 15.67 10.89
CA GLY A 279 0.18 15.86 10.49
C GLY A 279 0.68 14.73 9.59
N ASP A 280 0.40 13.49 9.99
CA ASP A 280 0.75 12.30 9.20
C ASP A 280 0.02 12.27 7.85
N LEU A 281 -1.28 12.58 7.84
CA LEU A 281 -2.06 12.70 6.60
C LEU A 281 -1.42 13.71 5.64
N ASN A 282 -1.13 14.93 6.12
CA ASN A 282 -0.56 15.99 5.29
C ASN A 282 0.79 15.58 4.68
N MET A 283 1.64 14.90 5.46
CA MET A 283 2.92 14.39 4.98
C MET A 283 2.74 13.32 3.89
N LYS A 284 1.85 12.34 4.13
CA LYS A 284 1.56 11.26 3.19
C LYS A 284 0.94 11.78 1.89
N MET A 285 -0.02 12.70 1.99
CA MET A 285 -0.65 13.33 0.83
C MET A 285 0.32 14.21 0.04
N SER A 286 1.17 15.00 0.69
CA SER A 286 2.21 15.77 -0.02
C SER A 286 3.20 14.85 -0.74
N THR A 287 3.56 13.72 -0.10
CA THR A 287 4.44 12.72 -0.70
C THR A 287 3.78 12.07 -1.92
N LEU A 288 2.50 11.72 -1.82
CA LEU A 288 1.70 11.21 -2.94
C LEU A 288 1.64 12.21 -4.08
N GLU A 289 1.28 13.46 -3.82
CA GLU A 289 1.15 14.50 -4.84
C GLU A 289 2.48 14.73 -5.59
N LYS A 290 3.60 14.85 -4.86
CA LYS A 290 4.94 14.98 -5.46
C LYS A 290 5.26 13.78 -6.35
N TYR A 291 4.96 12.57 -5.86
CA TYR A 291 5.17 11.36 -6.64
C TYR A 291 4.28 11.32 -7.88
N GLU A 292 2.98 11.60 -7.77
CA GLU A 292 2.04 11.55 -8.89
C GLU A 292 2.43 12.55 -9.97
N ASN A 293 2.81 13.77 -9.59
CA ASN A 293 3.29 14.79 -10.52
C ASN A 293 4.55 14.33 -11.26
N GLY A 294 5.53 13.78 -10.54
CA GLY A 294 6.75 13.26 -11.15
C GLY A 294 6.50 12.03 -12.04
N ALA A 295 5.69 11.09 -11.58
CA ALA A 295 5.39 9.86 -12.30
C ALA A 295 4.56 10.14 -13.55
N ARG A 296 3.51 10.97 -13.47
CA ARG A 296 2.70 11.36 -14.64
C ARG A 296 3.51 12.16 -15.66
N GLY A 297 4.43 13.01 -15.21
CA GLY A 297 5.38 13.72 -16.07
C GLY A 297 6.51 12.87 -16.65
N TRP A 298 6.69 11.63 -16.18
CA TRP A 298 7.71 10.73 -16.71
C TRP A 298 7.36 10.31 -18.14
N LYS A 299 8.33 10.49 -19.05
CA LYS A 299 8.24 10.14 -20.48
C LYS A 299 9.10 8.92 -20.80
N THR A 300 8.56 8.04 -21.63
CA THR A 300 9.29 6.98 -22.33
C THR A 300 10.39 7.56 -23.22
N ILE A 301 11.34 6.72 -23.65
CA ILE A 301 12.40 7.15 -24.57
C ILE A 301 11.83 7.68 -25.89
N GLU A 302 10.83 7.01 -26.45
CA GLU A 302 10.12 7.45 -27.65
C GLU A 302 9.52 8.86 -27.48
N GLU A 303 8.80 9.09 -26.38
CA GLU A 303 8.24 10.41 -26.08
C GLU A 303 9.31 11.48 -25.86
N ARG A 304 10.45 11.13 -25.25
CA ARG A 304 11.58 12.05 -25.07
C ARG A 304 12.20 12.44 -26.41
N ILE A 305 12.44 11.47 -27.30
CA ILE A 305 12.95 11.72 -28.67
C ILE A 305 12.04 12.69 -29.42
N LEU A 306 10.73 12.49 -29.33
CA LEU A 306 9.72 13.31 -30.01
C LEU A 306 9.52 14.69 -29.35
N SER A 307 10.02 14.88 -28.13
CA SER A 307 9.88 16.13 -27.39
C SER A 307 11.07 17.09 -27.64
N PRO A 308 10.91 18.40 -27.37
CA PRO A 308 12.01 19.36 -27.46
C PRO A 308 13.19 19.06 -26.51
N GLU A 309 12.97 18.28 -25.46
CA GLU A 309 14.03 17.82 -24.54
C GLU A 309 15.02 16.89 -25.27
N GLY A 310 14.55 16.18 -26.30
CA GLY A 310 15.30 15.17 -27.01
C GLY A 310 15.68 13.97 -26.14
N TYR A 311 16.38 13.02 -26.74
CA TYR A 311 17.04 11.94 -26.02
C TYR A 311 18.32 11.56 -26.76
N MET A 312 19.40 11.43 -26.02
CA MET A 312 20.67 10.95 -26.54
C MET A 312 21.19 9.82 -25.64
N PRO A 313 21.43 8.61 -26.19
CA PRO A 313 22.06 7.53 -25.45
C PRO A 313 23.52 7.88 -25.08
N GLU A 314 24.01 7.31 -23.99
CA GLU A 314 25.42 7.44 -23.61
C GLU A 314 26.32 6.71 -24.62
N GLY A 315 27.46 7.32 -24.99
CA GLY A 315 28.50 6.67 -25.80
C GLY A 315 28.24 6.61 -27.32
N VAL A 316 27.28 7.37 -27.86
CA VAL A 316 27.01 7.40 -29.31
C VAL A 316 28.00 8.33 -30.04
N HIS A 317 28.52 7.85 -31.17
CA HIS A 317 29.24 8.68 -32.15
C HIS A 317 28.24 9.30 -33.14
N MET A 318 28.15 10.63 -33.16
CA MET A 318 27.25 11.39 -34.05
C MET A 318 28.06 12.18 -35.09
N THR A 319 27.39 13.05 -35.84
CA THR A 319 28.10 14.11 -36.56
C THR A 319 28.86 15.01 -35.58
N TYR A 320 29.91 15.66 -36.07
CA TYR A 320 30.77 16.50 -35.24
C TYR A 320 29.99 17.63 -34.56
N GLU A 321 29.07 18.28 -35.28
CA GLU A 321 28.28 19.41 -34.79
C GLU A 321 27.32 19.01 -33.68
N GLU A 322 26.65 17.87 -33.82
CA GLU A 322 25.74 17.36 -32.80
C GLU A 322 26.52 16.94 -31.55
N GLU A 323 27.66 16.25 -31.72
CA GLU A 323 28.49 15.85 -30.59
C GLU A 323 29.07 17.07 -29.87
N LEU A 324 29.56 18.08 -30.61
CA LEU A 324 30.05 19.33 -30.02
C LEU A 324 28.96 20.04 -29.19
N SER A 325 27.74 20.13 -29.72
CA SER A 325 26.62 20.73 -29.00
C SER A 325 26.24 19.93 -27.75
N TYR A 326 26.21 18.60 -27.84
CA TYR A 326 25.91 17.74 -26.70
C TYR A 326 26.98 17.83 -25.62
N ARG A 327 28.27 17.75 -25.99
CA ARG A 327 29.39 17.84 -25.07
C ARG A 327 29.38 19.16 -24.29
N LYS A 328 29.08 20.28 -24.96
CA LYS A 328 28.92 21.59 -24.29
C LYS A 328 27.82 21.56 -23.22
N LYS A 329 26.61 21.10 -23.57
CA LYS A 329 25.50 20.96 -22.61
C LYS A 329 25.82 19.98 -21.48
N SER A 330 26.52 18.88 -21.79
CA SER A 330 26.93 17.90 -20.79
C SER A 330 27.94 18.49 -19.81
N ILE A 331 28.89 19.30 -20.27
CA ILE A 331 29.84 20.00 -19.40
C ILE A 331 29.09 20.96 -18.48
N GLU A 332 28.19 21.79 -19.01
CA GLU A 332 27.39 22.70 -18.18
C GLU A 332 26.61 21.95 -17.09
N MET A 333 26.02 20.80 -17.43
CA MET A 333 25.31 19.96 -16.44
C MET A 333 26.26 19.35 -15.40
N LEU A 334 27.45 18.89 -15.82
CA LEU A 334 28.44 18.30 -14.93
C LEU A 334 29.09 19.35 -14.01
N GLU A 335 29.33 20.57 -14.51
CA GLU A 335 29.82 21.69 -13.71
C GLU A 335 28.83 22.03 -12.61
N LYS A 336 27.54 22.12 -12.93
CA LYS A 336 26.48 22.33 -11.94
C LYS A 336 26.46 21.23 -10.87
N LYS A 337 26.50 19.95 -11.29
CA LYS A 337 26.57 18.82 -10.35
C LYS A 337 27.83 18.87 -9.48
N LEU A 338 28.96 19.26 -10.06
CA LEU A 338 30.21 19.41 -9.32
C LEU A 338 30.12 20.53 -8.28
N GLU A 339 29.48 21.64 -8.60
CA GLU A 339 29.22 22.72 -7.63
C GLU A 339 28.31 22.26 -6.49
N GLU A 340 27.23 21.54 -6.80
CA GLU A 340 26.31 20.96 -5.81
C GLU A 340 27.05 19.98 -4.87
N GLU A 341 27.87 19.08 -5.42
CA GLU A 341 28.67 18.12 -4.64
C GLU A 341 29.75 18.82 -3.80
N LYS A 342 30.42 19.85 -4.33
CA LYS A 342 31.37 20.65 -3.55
C LYS A 342 30.70 21.37 -2.38
N LEU A 343 29.49 21.90 -2.59
CA LEU A 343 28.71 22.54 -1.53
C LEU A 343 28.31 21.51 -0.46
N SER A 344 27.82 20.35 -0.87
CA SER A 344 27.48 19.23 0.01
C SER A 344 28.69 18.79 0.84
N LEU A 345 29.84 18.59 0.19
CA LEU A 345 31.09 18.23 0.86
C LEU A 345 31.49 19.29 1.90
N LYS A 346 31.45 20.57 1.54
CA LYS A 346 31.76 21.66 2.46
C LYS A 346 30.84 21.64 3.69
N GLN A 347 29.54 21.43 3.49
CA GLN A 347 28.57 21.30 4.59
C GLN A 347 28.89 20.10 5.50
N PHE A 348 29.36 18.99 4.93
CA PHE A 348 29.79 17.81 5.69
C PHE A 348 31.09 18.04 6.46
N GLU A 349 32.08 18.71 5.87
CA GLU A 349 33.36 19.05 6.52
C GLU A 349 33.15 20.01 7.69
N GLU A 350 32.32 21.04 7.47
CA GLU A 350 31.93 22.06 8.44
C GLU A 350 30.83 21.59 9.42
N ALA A 351 30.42 20.32 9.34
CA ALA A 351 29.36 19.80 10.19
C ALA A 351 29.73 19.90 11.69
N SER A 352 28.73 20.24 12.51
CA SER A 352 28.90 20.38 13.95
C SER A 352 29.34 19.06 14.59
N ASP A 353 30.05 19.15 15.72
CA ASP A 353 30.41 17.96 16.50
C ASP A 353 29.18 17.16 16.94
N GLU A 354 28.06 17.84 17.17
CA GLU A 354 26.77 17.23 17.46
C GLU A 354 26.26 16.40 16.27
N PHE A 355 26.29 16.95 15.06
CA PHE A 355 25.92 16.21 13.85
C PHE A 355 26.85 15.02 13.61
N LYS A 356 28.17 15.20 13.77
CA LYS A 356 29.16 14.12 13.65
C LYS A 356 28.92 13.01 14.67
N ARG A 357 28.62 13.36 15.93
CA ARG A 357 28.24 12.38 16.97
C ARG A 357 26.95 11.65 16.60
N SER A 358 25.91 12.37 16.19
CA SER A 358 24.62 11.76 15.79
C SER A 358 24.76 10.75 14.64
N ARG A 359 25.73 10.95 13.73
CA ARG A 359 26.03 10.04 12.62
C ARG A 359 26.88 8.83 13.02
N ASN A 360 27.65 8.94 14.10
CA ASN A 360 28.55 7.89 14.61
C ASN A 360 27.92 7.07 15.74
N GLU A 361 26.76 7.48 16.26
CA GLU A 361 25.95 6.69 17.17
C GLU A 361 25.40 5.47 16.41
N LYS A 362 26.00 4.29 16.66
CA LYS A 362 25.66 3.02 16.01
C LYS A 362 24.18 2.63 16.11
N ASN A 363 23.43 3.24 17.03
CA ASN A 363 22.02 2.92 17.23
C ASN A 363 21.09 3.72 16.32
N THR A 364 21.53 4.82 15.70
CA THR A 364 20.66 5.75 14.94
C THR A 364 20.84 5.68 13.42
N VAL A 365 21.92 5.07 12.92
CA VAL A 365 22.24 5.00 11.47
C VAL A 365 22.67 3.59 11.08
N LEU A 366 22.13 3.09 9.96
CA LEU A 366 22.58 1.84 9.36
C LEU A 366 23.93 2.00 8.65
N THR A 367 24.86 1.10 8.94
CA THR A 367 26.12 0.97 8.21
C THR A 367 25.93 0.17 6.92
N LEU A 368 26.86 0.37 5.97
CA LEU A 368 26.89 -0.42 4.72
C LEU A 368 27.03 -1.93 4.99
N GLU A 369 27.82 -2.31 6.00
CA GLU A 369 28.00 -3.70 6.40
C GLU A 369 26.69 -4.33 6.89
N GLU A 370 25.96 -3.63 7.77
CA GLU A 370 24.66 -4.10 8.27
C GLU A 370 23.63 -4.30 7.16
N ILE A 371 23.57 -3.39 6.19
CA ILE A 371 22.66 -3.50 5.05
C ILE A 371 23.05 -4.69 4.18
N ASN A 372 24.34 -4.84 3.87
CA ASN A 372 24.84 -5.95 3.06
C ASN A 372 24.57 -7.31 3.73
N ASP A 373 24.89 -7.44 5.01
CA ASP A 373 24.63 -8.66 5.78
C ASP A 373 23.13 -8.97 5.86
N GLY A 374 22.30 -7.93 6.05
CA GLY A 374 20.84 -8.03 6.00
C GLY A 374 20.33 -8.55 4.67
N TYR A 375 20.88 -8.06 3.55
CA TYR A 375 20.49 -8.50 2.21
C TYR A 375 20.85 -9.97 1.98
N ILE A 376 22.06 -10.40 2.35
CA ILE A 376 22.48 -11.80 2.23
C ILE A 376 21.58 -12.72 3.07
N LYS A 377 21.20 -12.30 4.29
CA LYS A 377 20.23 -13.04 5.11
C LYS A 377 18.88 -13.17 4.41
N LYS A 378 18.35 -12.09 3.82
CA LYS A 378 17.12 -12.10 3.03
C LYS A 378 17.22 -13.10 1.87
N CYS A 379 18.29 -13.05 1.07
CA CYS A 379 18.50 -13.97 -0.05
C CYS A 379 18.50 -15.43 0.41
N ASN A 380 19.19 -15.75 1.51
CA ASN A 380 19.23 -17.09 2.08
C ASN A 380 17.85 -17.59 2.57
N MET A 381 17.01 -16.69 3.08
CA MET A 381 15.64 -17.04 3.48
C MET A 381 14.76 -17.31 2.26
N VAL A 382 14.77 -16.40 1.27
CA VAL A 382 13.96 -16.51 0.05
C VAL A 382 14.24 -17.83 -0.69
N SER A 383 15.51 -18.21 -0.83
CA SER A 383 15.92 -19.46 -1.47
C SER A 383 15.39 -20.72 -0.79
N LYS A 384 14.93 -20.66 0.47
CA LYS A 384 14.39 -21.80 1.23
C LYS A 384 12.86 -21.91 1.17
N THR A 385 12.14 -20.88 0.71
CA THR A 385 10.69 -20.76 0.90
C THR A 385 9.88 -20.75 -0.41
N GLN A 386 10.53 -20.79 -1.59
CA GLN A 386 9.90 -20.38 -2.85
C GLN A 386 9.58 -21.46 -3.89
N ASP A 387 9.64 -22.76 -3.59
CA ASP A 387 9.52 -23.82 -4.61
C ASP A 387 8.32 -23.67 -5.57
N LYS A 388 7.13 -23.32 -5.05
CA LYS A 388 5.91 -23.15 -5.88
C LYS A 388 5.94 -21.91 -6.77
N LEU A 389 6.44 -20.77 -6.25
CA LEU A 389 6.52 -19.54 -7.03
C LEU A 389 7.65 -19.64 -8.06
N ALA A 390 8.79 -20.23 -7.67
CA ALA A 390 9.89 -20.52 -8.55
C ALA A 390 9.44 -21.39 -9.75
N GLN A 391 8.62 -22.41 -9.51
CA GLN A 391 8.03 -23.21 -10.59
C GLN A 391 7.21 -22.36 -11.56
N LYS A 392 6.29 -21.51 -11.05
CA LYS A 392 5.46 -20.64 -11.91
C LYS A 392 6.28 -19.61 -12.68
N THR A 393 7.28 -19.01 -12.04
CA THR A 393 8.20 -18.07 -12.70
C THR A 393 8.98 -18.79 -13.79
N ASN A 394 9.45 -20.02 -13.54
CA ASN A 394 10.13 -20.85 -14.53
C ASN A 394 9.22 -21.20 -15.71
N GLU A 395 7.95 -21.57 -15.45
CA GLU A 395 6.96 -21.82 -16.50
C GLU A 395 6.70 -20.56 -17.34
N PHE A 396 6.48 -19.40 -16.70
CA PHE A 396 6.27 -18.12 -17.39
C PHE A 396 7.48 -17.72 -18.23
N ALA A 397 8.67 -17.73 -17.65
CA ALA A 397 9.90 -17.40 -18.36
C ALA A 397 10.13 -18.36 -19.54
N GLY A 398 9.91 -19.66 -19.34
CA GLY A 398 10.00 -20.68 -20.38
C GLY A 398 9.02 -20.45 -21.54
N GLN A 399 7.76 -20.08 -21.25
CA GLN A 399 6.77 -19.74 -22.27
C GLN A 399 7.18 -18.49 -23.06
N VAL A 400 7.65 -17.46 -22.38
CA VAL A 400 8.14 -16.23 -23.03
C VAL A 400 9.35 -16.54 -23.92
N LEU A 401 10.33 -17.29 -23.42
CA LEU A 401 11.52 -17.73 -24.17
C LEU A 401 11.18 -18.63 -25.35
N TRP A 402 10.21 -19.53 -25.21
CA TRP A 402 9.81 -20.41 -26.31
C TRP A 402 9.21 -19.63 -27.48
N ASN A 403 8.41 -18.59 -27.18
CA ASN A 403 7.91 -17.67 -28.19
C ASN A 403 9.05 -16.86 -28.85
N PHE A 404 10.09 -16.49 -28.08
CA PHE A 404 11.32 -15.87 -28.63
C PHE A 404 12.06 -16.78 -29.62
N LEU A 405 12.25 -18.04 -29.26
CA LEU A 405 12.98 -18.99 -30.10
C LEU A 405 12.18 -19.50 -31.30
N ASN A 406 10.84 -19.38 -31.28
CA ASN A 406 9.95 -19.91 -32.31
C ASN A 406 8.90 -18.88 -32.75
N PRO A 407 9.31 -17.77 -33.40
CA PRO A 407 8.41 -16.67 -33.78
C PRO A 407 7.33 -17.07 -34.81
N ASN A 408 7.48 -18.22 -35.48
CA ASN A 408 6.55 -18.72 -36.50
C ASN A 408 5.42 -19.63 -35.96
N ASN A 409 5.28 -19.82 -34.64
CA ASN A 409 4.17 -20.57 -34.05
C ASN A 409 2.91 -19.70 -33.81
N LYS A 410 2.56 -18.85 -34.78
CA LYS A 410 1.28 -18.12 -34.82
C LYS A 410 0.34 -18.70 -35.87
#